data_AF-A0A8J2VM61-F1
#
_entry.id   AF-A0A8J2VM61-F1
#
_cell.length_a   1.000
_cell.length_b   1.000
_cell.length_c   1.000
_cell.angle_alpha   90.00
_cell.angle_beta   90.00
_cell.angle_gamma   90.00
#
_symmetry.space_group_name_H-M   'P 1'
#
loop_
_entity.id
_entity.type
_entity.pdbx_description
1 polymer ?
#
loop_
_entity_poly.entity_id
_entity_poly.type
_entity_poly.pdbx_seq_one_letter_code
_entity_poly.pdbx_strand_id
1 'polypeptide(L)'
;MALLPKACGQLMVNYPRLEQQKERIATYAGNALSVVSMVFAAGIFTGILSGTKMVDAMAHVLIAHIPSALGSHFAIITAIISAPFTFFMSNDAFYFGVLPLLAKAASTYGIDPAVIGRASLLGLPVHLLSPLVPSTYLLVGMVREEFGDLQRKFLKWACGSAAAYDSCSYYSRHYLFLTEAKEKDRGFVSVSLTKKRSKERNVGGACRML
;
A
#
# COMPACT_ATOMS: atom_id res chain seq x y z
N MET A 1 -5.10 3.26 13.73
CA MET A 1 -5.41 3.51 15.17
C MET A 1 -6.69 2.82 15.69
N ALA A 2 -7.76 2.61 14.89
CA ALA A 2 -9.06 2.12 15.39
C ALA A 2 -9.18 0.58 15.63
N LEU A 3 -8.11 -0.19 15.41
CA LEU A 3 -8.10 -1.66 15.55
C LEU A 3 -7.69 -2.13 16.96
N LEU A 4 -6.82 -1.38 17.64
CA LEU A 4 -6.33 -1.69 18.99
C LEU A 4 -7.45 -1.81 20.04
N PRO A 5 -8.42 -0.86 20.11
CA PRO A 5 -9.52 -0.97 21.07
C PRO A 5 -10.40 -2.21 20.84
N LYS A 6 -10.54 -2.64 19.58
CA LYS A 6 -11.36 -3.80 19.20
C LYS A 6 -10.66 -5.10 19.56
N ALA A 7 -9.35 -5.21 19.32
CA ALA A 7 -8.56 -6.36 19.71
C ALA A 7 -8.55 -6.55 21.24
N CYS A 8 -8.35 -5.46 21.99
CA CYS A 8 -8.43 -5.50 23.45
C CYS A 8 -9.83 -5.92 23.93
N GLY A 9 -10.89 -5.36 23.33
CA GLY A 9 -12.28 -5.74 23.65
C GLY A 9 -12.58 -7.21 23.36
N GLN A 10 -12.14 -7.75 22.21
CA GLN A 10 -12.30 -9.17 21.87
C GLN A 10 -11.52 -10.08 22.81
N LEU A 11 -10.33 -9.68 23.25
CA LEU A 11 -9.54 -10.45 24.22
C LEU A 11 -10.23 -10.51 25.59
N MET A 12 -10.81 -9.39 26.05
CA MET A 12 -11.56 -9.32 27.30
C MET A 12 -12.86 -10.14 27.25
N VAL A 13 -13.55 -10.15 26.10
CA VAL A 13 -14.80 -10.93 25.92
C VAL A 13 -14.50 -12.42 25.76
N ASN A 14 -13.47 -12.80 24.99
CA ASN A 14 -13.16 -14.21 24.71
C ASN A 14 -12.36 -14.88 25.83
N TYR A 15 -11.58 -14.11 26.62
CA TYR A 15 -10.81 -14.58 27.77
C TYR A 15 -11.08 -13.68 28.97
N PRO A 16 -12.14 -13.93 29.74
CA PRO A 16 -12.55 -13.05 30.86
C PRO A 16 -11.56 -13.07 32.04
N ARG A 17 -10.65 -14.05 32.10
CA ARG A 17 -9.61 -14.15 33.15
C ARG A 17 -8.30 -13.52 32.69
N LEU A 18 -7.73 -12.65 33.51
CA LEU A 18 -6.46 -11.96 33.23
C LEU A 18 -5.29 -12.93 32.97
N GLU A 19 -5.24 -14.04 33.69
CA GLU A 19 -4.24 -15.10 33.48
C GLU A 19 -4.27 -15.64 32.04
N GLN A 20 -5.46 -15.92 31.50
CA GLN A 20 -5.62 -16.42 30.13
C GLN A 20 -5.27 -15.35 29.10
N GLN A 21 -5.58 -14.08 29.36
CA GLN A 21 -5.18 -12.98 28.48
C GLN A 21 -3.65 -12.87 28.41
N LYS A 22 -2.98 -12.93 29.56
CA LYS A 22 -1.51 -12.87 29.67
C LYS A 22 -0.86 -14.04 28.95
N GLU A 23 -1.37 -15.25 29.12
CA GLU A 23 -0.88 -16.45 28.46
C GLU A 23 -1.00 -16.36 26.93
N ARG A 24 -2.15 -15.91 26.42
CA ARG A 24 -2.35 -15.72 24.98
C ARG A 24 -1.44 -14.65 24.41
N ILE A 25 -1.29 -13.51 25.09
CA ILE A 25 -0.36 -12.45 24.67
C ILE A 25 1.07 -13.00 24.64
N ALA A 26 1.50 -13.69 25.70
CA ALA A 26 2.85 -14.27 25.78
C ALA A 26 3.12 -15.27 24.65
N THR A 27 2.13 -16.08 24.28
CA THR A 27 2.24 -17.07 23.19
C THR A 27 2.55 -16.41 21.83
N TYR A 28 1.96 -15.25 21.54
CA TYR A 28 2.16 -14.55 20.27
C TYR A 28 3.21 -13.42 20.33
N ALA A 29 3.70 -13.08 21.54
CA ALA A 29 4.62 -11.97 21.75
C ALA A 29 5.95 -12.14 20.99
N GLY A 30 6.48 -13.37 20.90
CA GLY A 30 7.76 -13.62 20.22
C GLY A 30 7.74 -13.23 18.74
N ASN A 31 6.67 -13.60 18.02
CA ASN A 31 6.50 -13.24 16.62
C ASN A 31 6.26 -11.73 16.45
N ALA A 32 5.49 -11.12 17.36
CA ALA A 32 5.21 -9.68 17.34
C ALA A 32 6.48 -8.84 17.58
N LEU A 33 7.34 -9.24 18.53
CA LEU A 33 8.59 -8.54 18.84
C LEU A 33 9.51 -8.48 17.63
N SER A 34 9.59 -9.54 16.84
CA SER A 34 10.40 -9.59 15.63
C SER A 34 9.96 -8.52 14.60
N VAL A 35 8.64 -8.39 14.38
CA VAL A 35 8.08 -7.38 13.48
C VAL A 35 8.28 -5.96 14.03
N VAL A 36 8.08 -5.76 15.33
CA VAL A 36 8.28 -4.44 15.96
C VAL A 36 9.73 -3.98 15.87
N SER A 37 10.69 -4.87 16.16
CA SER A 37 12.13 -4.57 16.02
C SER A 37 12.50 -4.20 14.59
N MET A 38 11.94 -4.92 13.60
CA MET A 38 12.14 -4.60 12.19
C MET A 38 11.60 -3.21 11.83
N VAL A 39 10.35 -2.90 12.18
CA VAL A 39 9.72 -1.59 11.87
C VAL A 39 10.47 -0.45 12.55
N PHE A 40 10.95 -0.67 13.78
CA PHE A 40 11.77 0.30 14.50
C PHE A 40 13.11 0.57 13.78
N ALA A 41 13.83 -0.49 13.40
CA ALA A 41 15.08 -0.37 12.64
C ALA A 41 14.86 0.31 11.28
N ALA A 42 13.79 -0.04 10.58
CA ALA A 42 13.40 0.60 9.32
C ALA A 42 13.06 2.08 9.50
N GLY A 43 12.44 2.46 10.62
CA GLY A 43 12.18 3.84 11.00
C GLY A 43 13.46 4.65 11.23
N ILE A 44 14.43 4.09 11.98
CA ILE A 44 15.75 4.71 12.17
C ILE A 44 16.45 4.90 10.83
N PHE A 45 16.46 3.86 9.99
CA PHE A 45 17.07 3.90 8.66
C PHE A 45 16.45 5.00 7.79
N THR A 46 15.12 5.03 7.67
CA THR A 46 14.39 6.07 6.92
C THR A 46 14.65 7.47 7.48
N GLY A 47 14.76 7.59 8.81
CA GLY A 47 15.10 8.83 9.50
C GLY A 47 16.49 9.35 9.13
N ILE A 48 17.50 8.47 9.12
CA ILE A 48 18.87 8.83 8.71
C ILE A 48 18.91 9.27 7.24
N LEU A 49 18.25 8.52 6.34
CA LEU A 49 18.22 8.86 4.91
C LEU A 49 17.55 10.21 4.64
N SER A 50 16.47 10.50 5.37
CA SER A 50 15.74 11.78 5.27
C SER A 50 16.55 12.92 5.89
N GLY A 51 17.18 12.70 7.05
CA GLY A 51 17.98 13.72 7.75
C GLY A 51 19.27 14.09 7.02
N THR A 52 19.88 13.16 6.29
CA THR A 52 21.10 13.38 5.49
C THR A 52 20.82 13.92 4.08
N LYS A 53 19.55 14.12 3.70
CA LYS A 53 19.12 14.47 2.33
C LYS A 53 19.53 13.46 1.24
N MET A 54 19.89 12.24 1.63
CA MET A 54 20.23 11.19 0.67
C MET A 54 19.00 10.80 -0.18
N VAL A 55 17.80 10.81 0.41
CA VAL A 55 16.54 10.59 -0.32
C VAL A 55 16.33 11.64 -1.42
N ASP A 56 16.65 12.92 -1.12
CA ASP A 56 16.52 14.00 -2.10
C ASP A 56 17.49 13.79 -3.27
N ALA A 57 18.76 13.46 -2.98
CA ALA A 57 19.77 13.22 -4.01
C ALA A 57 19.42 12.01 -4.90
N MET A 58 18.98 10.91 -4.31
CA MET A 58 18.54 9.71 -5.05
C MET A 58 17.30 10.01 -5.90
N ALA A 59 16.35 10.80 -5.38
CA ALA A 59 15.17 11.21 -6.13
C ALA A 59 15.57 12.08 -7.34
N HIS A 60 16.53 13.02 -7.17
CA HIS A 60 17.04 13.83 -8.27
C HIS A 60 17.68 13.00 -9.38
N VAL A 61 18.44 11.95 -9.03
CA VAL A 61 19.02 11.02 -10.02
C VAL A 61 17.92 10.27 -10.78
N LEU A 62 16.89 9.80 -10.07
CA LEU A 62 15.73 9.13 -10.68
C LEU A 62 14.97 10.07 -11.65
N ILE A 63 14.71 11.31 -11.23
CA ILE A 63 14.03 12.33 -12.04
C ILE A 63 14.87 12.71 -13.26
N ALA A 64 16.19 12.81 -13.11
CA ALA A 64 17.09 13.16 -14.22
C ALA A 64 17.10 12.11 -15.35
N HIS A 65 16.82 10.85 -15.04
CA HIS A 65 16.69 9.78 -16.02
C HIS A 65 15.27 9.61 -16.59
N ILE A 66 14.25 10.16 -15.93
CA ILE A 66 12.85 10.00 -16.33
C ILE A 66 12.39 11.25 -17.11
N PRO A 67 12.05 11.14 -18.40
CA PRO A 67 11.60 12.29 -19.20
C PRO A 67 10.34 12.93 -18.58
N SER A 68 10.26 14.27 -18.65
CA SER A 68 9.19 15.08 -18.04
C SER A 68 7.77 14.68 -18.46
N ALA A 69 7.60 14.07 -19.65
CA ALA A 69 6.33 13.52 -20.14
C ALA A 69 5.78 12.37 -19.28
N LEU A 70 6.64 11.64 -18.56
CA LEU A 70 6.24 10.54 -17.67
C LEU A 70 5.81 11.00 -16.27
N GLY A 71 5.95 12.29 -15.96
CA GLY A 71 5.56 12.86 -14.66
C GLY A 71 4.10 12.60 -14.30
N SER A 72 3.16 12.77 -15.25
CA SER A 72 1.73 12.49 -15.00
C SER A 72 1.41 11.00 -14.82
N HIS A 73 2.24 10.12 -15.37
CA HIS A 73 2.07 8.66 -15.34
C HIS A 73 2.92 7.98 -14.25
N PHE A 74 3.61 8.74 -13.40
CA PHE A 74 4.52 8.21 -12.37
C PHE A 74 3.87 7.22 -11.40
N ALA A 75 2.57 7.38 -11.14
CA ALA A 75 1.80 6.42 -10.33
C ALA A 75 1.67 5.05 -11.03
N ILE A 76 1.39 5.03 -12.34
CA ILE A 76 1.30 3.79 -13.12
C ILE A 76 2.67 3.14 -13.23
N ILE A 77 3.71 3.95 -13.45
CA ILE A 77 5.09 3.44 -13.47
C ILE A 77 5.44 2.79 -12.12
N THR A 78 5.03 3.41 -11.02
CA THR A 78 5.22 2.83 -9.69
C THR A 78 4.46 1.52 -9.51
N ALA A 79 3.24 1.40 -10.03
CA ALA A 79 2.45 0.17 -9.98
C ALA A 79 3.08 -0.97 -10.81
N ILE A 80 3.55 -0.66 -12.02
CA ILE A 80 4.23 -1.64 -12.88
C ILE A 80 5.55 -2.08 -12.27
N ILE A 81 6.34 -1.15 -11.72
CA ILE A 81 7.63 -1.44 -11.10
C ILE A 81 7.46 -2.16 -9.75
N SER A 82 6.37 -1.90 -9.00
CA SER A 82 6.17 -2.56 -7.71
C SER A 82 5.97 -4.06 -7.86
N ALA A 83 5.33 -4.54 -8.93
CA ALA A 83 5.15 -5.98 -9.18
C ALA A 83 6.48 -6.78 -9.24
N PRO A 84 7.47 -6.45 -10.11
CA PRO A 84 8.75 -7.14 -10.12
C PRO A 84 9.60 -6.84 -8.87
N PHE A 85 9.59 -5.60 -8.36
CA PHE A 85 10.37 -5.29 -7.16
C PHE A 85 9.89 -6.08 -5.95
N THR A 86 8.57 -6.14 -5.72
CA THR A 86 8.01 -6.95 -4.63
C THR A 86 8.12 -8.45 -4.90
N PHE A 87 8.33 -8.89 -6.14
CA PHE A 87 8.63 -10.30 -6.42
C PHE A 87 10.03 -10.70 -5.97
N PHE A 88 11.04 -9.84 -6.16
CA PHE A 88 12.45 -10.11 -5.81
C PHE A 88 12.87 -9.60 -4.43
N MET A 89 12.13 -8.65 -3.86
CA MET A 89 12.39 -8.05 -2.55
C MET A 89 11.22 -8.35 -1.59
N SER A 90 11.50 -8.46 -0.29
CA SER A 90 10.43 -8.58 0.71
C SER A 90 9.52 -7.35 0.70
N ASN A 91 8.25 -7.55 1.07
CA ASN A 91 7.26 -6.48 1.14
C ASN A 91 7.78 -5.34 2.02
N ASP A 92 8.21 -5.66 3.23
CA ASP A 92 8.67 -4.69 4.21
C ASP A 92 9.87 -3.86 3.71
N ALA A 93 10.83 -4.49 3.02
CA ALA A 93 11.99 -3.79 2.47
C ALA A 93 11.58 -2.82 1.35
N PHE A 94 10.62 -3.20 0.51
CA PHE A 94 10.09 -2.31 -0.52
C PHE A 94 9.32 -1.12 0.08
N TYR A 95 8.41 -1.34 1.03
CA TYR A 95 7.57 -0.29 1.61
C TYR A 95 8.33 0.66 2.54
N PHE A 96 9.33 0.18 3.27
CA PHE A 96 10.11 1.03 4.16
C PHE A 96 11.37 1.61 3.52
N GLY A 97 11.94 0.96 2.49
CA GLY A 97 13.15 1.44 1.81
C GLY A 97 12.87 2.19 0.51
N VAL A 98 12.13 1.58 -0.41
CA VAL A 98 12.02 2.04 -1.80
C VAL A 98 10.83 3.00 -1.98
N LEU A 99 9.70 2.71 -1.37
CA LEU A 99 8.49 3.51 -1.53
C LEU A 99 8.64 4.97 -1.06
N PRO A 100 9.33 5.29 0.06
CA PRO A 100 9.55 6.68 0.46
C PRO A 100 10.36 7.47 -0.58
N LEU A 101 11.32 6.82 -1.23
CA LEU A 101 12.10 7.41 -2.31
C LEU A 101 11.22 7.72 -3.53
N LEU A 102 10.37 6.78 -3.94
CA LEU A 102 9.43 6.98 -5.05
C LEU A 102 8.40 8.07 -4.74
N ALA A 103 7.88 8.11 -3.51
CA ALA A 103 6.95 9.15 -3.07
C ALA A 103 7.60 10.54 -3.09
N LYS A 104 8.87 10.64 -2.69
CA LYS A 104 9.63 11.90 -2.75
C LYS A 104 9.88 12.35 -4.17
N ALA A 105 10.28 11.44 -5.07
CA ALA A 105 10.44 11.73 -6.49
C ALA A 105 9.11 12.18 -7.12
N ALA A 106 8.01 11.49 -6.85
CA ALA A 106 6.67 11.85 -7.33
C ALA A 106 6.19 13.23 -6.83
N SER A 107 6.57 13.62 -5.62
CA SER A 107 6.22 14.93 -5.04
C SER A 107 6.79 16.09 -5.86
N THR A 108 7.93 15.90 -6.54
CA THR A 108 8.51 16.92 -7.43
C THR A 108 7.68 17.16 -8.69
N TYR A 109 6.90 16.16 -9.12
CA TYR A 109 5.94 16.25 -10.23
C TYR A 109 4.55 16.69 -9.75
N GLY A 110 4.38 17.08 -8.48
CA GLY A 110 3.10 17.51 -7.90
C GLY A 110 2.12 16.37 -7.62
N ILE A 111 2.57 15.13 -7.55
CA ILE A 111 1.73 13.97 -7.22
C ILE A 111 1.68 13.76 -5.70
N ASP A 112 0.46 13.61 -5.16
CA ASP A 112 0.25 13.29 -3.76
C ASP A 112 0.88 11.92 -3.38
N PRO A 113 1.68 11.85 -2.29
CA PRO A 113 2.32 10.62 -1.83
C PRO A 113 1.34 9.46 -1.54
N ALA A 114 0.10 9.75 -1.13
CA ALA A 114 -0.87 8.70 -0.87
C ALA A 114 -1.32 8.00 -2.16
N VAL A 115 -1.27 8.68 -3.30
CA VAL A 115 -1.55 8.06 -4.60
C VAL A 115 -0.46 7.07 -4.99
N ILE A 116 0.81 7.43 -4.74
CA ILE A 116 1.95 6.53 -4.95
C ILE A 116 1.88 5.32 -4.02
N GLY A 117 1.51 5.54 -2.75
CA GLY A 117 1.32 4.45 -1.79
C GLY A 117 0.15 3.52 -2.12
N ARG A 118 -0.90 4.01 -2.79
CA ARG A 118 -1.99 3.15 -3.29
C ARG A 118 -1.58 2.41 -4.56
N ALA A 119 -0.89 3.08 -5.46
CA ALA A 119 -0.42 2.49 -6.72
C ALA A 119 0.56 1.35 -6.47
N SER A 120 1.44 1.46 -5.46
CA SER A 120 2.37 0.39 -5.12
C SER A 120 1.69 -0.91 -4.66
N LEU A 121 0.48 -0.82 -4.07
CA LEU A 121 -0.29 -2.00 -3.64
C LEU A 121 -0.77 -2.87 -4.81
N LEU A 122 -0.79 -2.34 -6.03
CA LEU A 122 -1.22 -3.08 -7.22
C LEU A 122 -0.27 -4.23 -7.58
N GLY A 123 0.97 -4.21 -7.08
CA GLY A 123 1.93 -5.29 -7.21
C GLY A 123 1.74 -6.46 -6.23
N LEU A 124 0.88 -6.30 -5.21
CA LEU A 124 0.68 -7.33 -4.17
C LEU A 124 0.20 -8.70 -4.70
N PRO A 125 -0.69 -8.80 -5.71
CA PRO A 125 -1.08 -10.09 -6.28
C PRO A 125 0.12 -10.86 -6.86
N VAL A 126 1.10 -10.16 -7.43
CA VAL A 126 2.34 -10.75 -7.96
C VAL A 126 3.28 -11.12 -6.81
N HIS A 127 3.35 -10.31 -5.76
CA HIS A 127 4.14 -10.61 -4.56
C HIS A 127 3.73 -11.92 -3.89
N LEU A 128 2.42 -12.24 -3.82
CA LEU A 128 1.94 -13.48 -3.21
C LEU A 128 2.43 -14.75 -3.93
N LEU A 129 2.80 -14.64 -5.20
CA LEU A 129 3.40 -15.71 -5.99
C LEU A 129 4.92 -15.81 -5.83
N SER A 130 5.53 -14.86 -5.11
CA SER A 130 6.96 -14.88 -4.84
C SER A 130 7.30 -16.01 -3.87
N PRO A 131 8.40 -16.75 -4.09
CA PRO A 131 8.92 -17.72 -3.13
C PRO A 131 9.34 -17.07 -1.80
N LEU A 132 9.43 -15.74 -1.73
CA LEU A 132 9.69 -14.99 -0.50
C LEU A 132 8.51 -15.03 0.49
N VAL A 133 7.33 -15.50 0.07
CA VAL A 133 6.13 -15.60 0.91
C VAL A 133 5.99 -17.03 1.45
N PRO A 134 6.34 -17.30 2.72
CA PRO A 134 6.39 -18.67 3.25
C PRO A 134 5.02 -19.35 3.29
N SER A 135 3.95 -18.58 3.47
CA SER A 135 2.58 -19.09 3.52
C SER A 135 2.15 -19.71 2.19
N THR A 136 2.56 -19.14 1.06
CA THR A 136 2.26 -19.69 -0.27
C THR A 136 2.96 -21.02 -0.48
N TYR A 137 4.22 -21.13 -0.03
CA TYR A 137 4.98 -22.40 -0.12
C TYR A 137 4.33 -23.50 0.72
N LEU A 138 3.90 -23.16 1.94
CA LEU A 138 3.22 -24.10 2.84
C LEU A 138 1.87 -24.57 2.28
N LEU A 139 1.09 -23.65 1.70
CA LEU A 139 -0.19 -23.97 1.07
C LEU A 139 -0.03 -24.93 -0.12
N VAL A 140 0.94 -24.65 -1.00
CA VAL A 140 1.24 -25.51 -2.15
C VAL A 140 1.67 -26.92 -1.70
N GLY A 141 2.47 -27.01 -0.64
CA GLY A 141 2.85 -28.29 -0.04
C GLY A 141 1.67 -29.09 0.51
N MET A 142 0.65 -28.42 1.07
CA MET A 142 -0.58 -29.09 1.55
C MET A 142 -1.44 -29.64 0.40
N VAL A 143 -1.44 -28.98 -0.76
CA VAL A 143 -2.18 -29.41 -1.95
C VAL A 143 -1.40 -30.46 -2.77
N ARG A 144 -0.15 -30.77 -2.38
CA ARG A 144 0.75 -31.70 -3.08
C ARG A 144 1.01 -31.33 -4.55
N GLU A 145 1.00 -30.04 -4.84
CA GLU A 145 1.28 -29.49 -6.17
C GLU A 145 2.69 -28.89 -6.23
N GLU A 146 3.20 -28.66 -7.44
CA GLU A 146 4.50 -27.99 -7.63
C GLU A 146 4.34 -26.46 -7.62
N PHE A 147 5.26 -25.75 -6.95
CA PHE A 147 5.22 -24.28 -6.87
C PHE A 147 5.34 -23.61 -8.23
N GLY A 148 6.14 -24.19 -9.13
CA GLY A 148 6.30 -23.69 -10.50
C GLY A 148 5.01 -23.73 -11.32
N ASP A 149 4.16 -24.74 -11.11
CA ASP A 149 2.88 -24.88 -11.80
C ASP A 149 1.85 -23.86 -11.31
N LEU A 150 1.82 -23.61 -9.99
CA LEU A 150 1.03 -22.52 -9.43
C LEU A 150 1.47 -21.19 -10.03
N GLN A 151 2.77 -20.90 -10.03
CA GLN A 151 3.31 -19.65 -10.61
C GLN A 151 2.93 -19.50 -12.09
N ARG A 152 3.12 -20.53 -12.93
CA ARG A 152 2.79 -20.44 -14.37
C ARG A 152 1.30 -20.21 -14.63
N LYS A 153 0.43 -20.85 -13.85
CA LYS A 153 -1.03 -20.71 -13.96
C LYS A 153 -1.48 -19.34 -13.44
N PHE A 154 -1.07 -18.96 -12.24
CA PHE A 154 -1.53 -17.74 -11.58
C PHE A 154 -0.83 -16.47 -12.05
N LEU A 155 0.41 -16.51 -12.56
CA LEU A 155 1.11 -15.29 -12.99
C LEU A 155 0.36 -14.57 -14.10
N LYS A 156 -0.29 -15.31 -15.01
CA LYS A 156 -1.16 -14.76 -16.05
C LYS A 156 -2.34 -13.99 -15.45
N TRP A 157 -2.98 -14.56 -14.42
CA TRP A 157 -4.11 -13.95 -13.72
C TRP A 157 -3.67 -12.80 -12.81
N ALA A 158 -2.51 -12.90 -12.17
CA ALA A 158 -1.94 -11.86 -11.33
C ALA A 158 -1.59 -10.63 -12.16
N CYS A 159 -0.89 -10.80 -13.28
CA CYS A 159 -0.62 -9.72 -14.23
C CYS A 159 -1.92 -9.16 -14.84
N GLY A 160 -2.89 -10.01 -15.18
CA GLY A 160 -4.20 -9.57 -15.68
C GLY A 160 -4.98 -8.74 -14.66
N SER A 161 -4.98 -9.15 -13.40
CA SER A 161 -5.63 -8.41 -12.31
C SER A 161 -4.92 -7.08 -12.02
N ALA A 162 -3.59 -7.07 -11.96
CA ALA A 162 -2.80 -5.85 -11.78
C ALA A 162 -3.07 -4.83 -12.91
N ALA A 163 -3.10 -5.28 -14.17
CA ALA A 163 -3.41 -4.43 -15.32
C ALA A 163 -4.86 -3.90 -15.29
N ALA A 164 -5.82 -4.72 -14.87
CA ALA A 164 -7.21 -4.30 -14.71
C ALA A 164 -7.37 -3.25 -13.61
N TYR A 165 -6.67 -3.41 -12.48
CA TYR A 165 -6.68 -2.44 -11.39
C TYR A 165 -5.93 -1.15 -11.75
N ASP A 166 -4.83 -1.21 -12.49
CA ASP A 166 -4.13 -0.02 -13.00
C ASP A 166 -5.02 0.78 -13.98
N SER A 167 -5.77 0.08 -14.84
CA SER A 167 -6.74 0.71 -15.75
C SER A 167 -7.89 1.38 -15.00
N CYS A 168 -8.39 0.74 -13.94
CA CYS A 168 -9.42 1.31 -13.06
C CYS A 168 -8.89 2.50 -12.24
N SER A 169 -7.63 2.43 -11.77
CA SER A 169 -6.95 3.50 -11.05
C SER A 169 -6.68 4.72 -11.94
N TYR A 170 -6.29 4.49 -13.21
CA TYR A 170 -6.16 5.53 -14.22
C TYR A 170 -7.49 6.25 -14.48
N TYR A 171 -8.58 5.49 -14.57
CA TYR A 171 -9.93 6.04 -14.73
C TYR A 171 -10.39 6.84 -13.50
N SER A 172 -10.13 6.33 -12.29
CA SER A 172 -10.43 7.05 -11.04
C SER A 172 -9.62 8.36 -10.90
N ARG A 173 -8.39 8.40 -11.41
CA ARG A 173 -7.54 9.60 -11.42
C ARG A 173 -8.07 10.67 -12.37
N HIS A 174 -8.63 10.27 -13.51
CA HIS A 174 -9.31 11.18 -14.43
C HIS A 174 -10.57 11.80 -13.81
N TYR A 175 -11.32 11.07 -12.98
CA TYR A 175 -12.46 11.61 -12.23
C TYR A 175 -12.05 12.50 -11.05
N LEU A 176 -10.98 12.15 -10.32
CA LEU A 176 -10.51 12.94 -9.17
C LEU A 176 -9.92 14.30 -9.62
N PHE A 177 -9.19 14.32 -10.74
CA PHE A 177 -8.68 15.55 -11.35
C PHE A 177 -9.81 16.47 -11.83
N LEU A 178 -10.93 15.91 -12.31
CA LEU A 178 -12.13 16.67 -12.66
C LEU A 178 -12.84 17.25 -11.43
N THR A 179 -12.81 16.58 -10.27
CA THR A 179 -13.33 17.14 -9.01
C THR A 179 -12.45 18.25 -8.45
N GLU A 180 -11.12 18.10 -8.44
CA GLU A 180 -10.20 19.15 -7.98
C GLU A 180 -10.21 20.38 -8.91
N ALA A 181 -10.29 20.17 -10.23
CA ALA A 181 -10.48 21.26 -11.19
C ALA A 181 -11.80 22.01 -10.98
N LYS A 182 -12.91 21.29 -10.71
CA LYS A 182 -14.21 21.90 -10.34
C LYS A 182 -14.24 22.54 -8.96
N GLU A 183 -13.31 22.22 -8.08
CA GLU A 183 -13.21 22.81 -6.74
C GLU A 183 -12.37 24.09 -6.78
N LYS A 184 -11.34 24.14 -7.63
CA LYS A 184 -10.52 25.33 -7.87
C LYS A 184 -11.29 26.45 -8.59
N ASP A 185 -12.21 26.12 -9.50
CA ASP A 185 -13.14 27.10 -10.11
C ASP A 185 -14.27 27.55 -9.17
N ARG A 186 -14.54 26.81 -8.07
CA ARG A 186 -15.61 27.11 -7.09
C ARG A 186 -15.14 27.88 -5.85
N GLY A 187 -13.94 28.45 -5.89
CA GLY A 187 -13.41 29.37 -4.88
C GLY A 187 -14.23 30.65 -4.62
N PHE A 188 -15.37 30.83 -5.30
CA PHE A 188 -16.30 31.95 -5.09
C PHE A 188 -17.62 31.56 -4.39
N VAL A 189 -17.92 30.28 -4.12
CA VAL A 189 -19.26 29.85 -3.61
C VAL A 189 -19.15 28.96 -2.35
N SER A 190 -18.20 29.22 -1.45
CA SER A 190 -18.00 28.37 -0.26
C SER A 190 -18.94 28.66 0.94
N VAL A 191 -19.91 29.58 0.84
CA VAL A 191 -20.74 29.95 2.02
C VAL A 191 -22.08 29.19 2.12
N SER A 192 -22.54 28.47 1.09
CA SER A 192 -23.91 27.88 1.11
C SER A 192 -24.02 26.35 1.15
N LEU A 193 -22.93 25.56 1.08
CA LEU A 193 -23.02 24.09 0.99
C LEU A 193 -22.78 23.32 2.30
N THR A 194 -22.57 24.01 3.43
CA THR A 194 -22.56 23.38 4.77
C THR A 194 -23.92 22.80 5.16
N LYS A 195 -25.01 23.15 4.46
CA LYS A 195 -26.37 22.62 4.75
C LYS A 195 -26.76 21.38 3.94
N LYS A 196 -26.04 21.01 2.88
CA LYS A 196 -26.34 19.82 2.05
C LYS A 196 -25.56 18.55 2.46
N ARG A 197 -24.55 18.69 3.33
CA ARG A 197 -23.68 17.61 3.84
C ARG A 197 -24.36 16.63 4.82
N SER A 198 -25.66 16.80 5.11
CA SER A 198 -26.45 15.86 5.92
C SER A 198 -27.28 14.86 5.09
N LYS A 199 -27.54 15.12 3.79
CA LYS A 199 -28.49 14.32 2.98
C LYS A 199 -27.86 13.32 2.01
N GLU A 200 -26.55 13.38 1.75
CA GLU A 200 -25.83 12.41 0.88
C GLU A 200 -25.18 11.24 1.65
N ARG A 201 -25.56 11.05 2.92
CA ARG A 201 -25.16 9.87 3.72
C ARG A 201 -25.82 8.55 3.27
N ASN A 202 -26.48 8.51 2.10
CA ASN A 202 -27.38 7.40 1.74
C ASN A 202 -27.38 6.93 0.28
N VAL A 203 -26.43 7.32 -0.57
CA VAL A 203 -26.32 6.74 -1.93
C VAL A 203 -24.85 6.54 -2.30
N GLY A 204 -24.38 5.30 -2.27
CA GLY A 204 -23.02 4.93 -2.68
C GLY A 204 -22.44 3.68 -2.01
N GLY A 205 -23.29 2.72 -1.63
CA GLY A 205 -22.91 1.49 -0.92
C GLY A 205 -22.34 0.36 -1.78
N ALA A 206 -21.55 0.64 -2.82
CA ALA A 206 -21.07 -0.41 -3.75
C ALA A 206 -19.55 -0.59 -3.84
N CYS A 207 -18.74 0.20 -3.12
CA CYS A 207 -17.28 0.04 -3.08
C CYS A 207 -16.82 -0.29 -1.66
N ARG A 208 -17.39 -1.38 -1.11
CA ARG A 208 -17.02 -1.91 0.21
C ARG A 208 -17.28 -3.40 0.28
N MET A 209 -16.62 -4.17 -0.59
CA MET A 209 -16.31 -5.59 -0.39
C MET A 209 -15.43 -6.01 -1.56
N LEU A 210 -14.12 -5.92 -1.33
CA LEU A 210 -13.08 -6.89 -1.64
C LEU A 210 -11.78 -6.34 -1.02
#